data_AF-A0A0A0DLA3-F1
#
_entry.id   AF-A0A0A0DLA3-F1
#
_cell.length_a   1.000
_cell.length_b   1.000
_cell.length_c   1.000
_cell.angle_alpha   90.00
_cell.angle_beta   90.00
_cell.angle_gamma   90.00
#
_symmetry.space_group_name_H-M   'P 1'
#
loop_
_entity.id
_entity.type
_entity.pdbx_description
1 polymer ?
#
loop_
_entity_poly.entity_id
_entity_poly.type
_entity_poly.pdbx_seq_one_letter_code
_entity_poly.pdbx_strand_id
1 'polypeptide(L)'
;MASDKGSAPCADTLSRLINLAGRQRMLSQRLTLFVVLAGGGRTSALSTAEEVLNQFRSSHQLLTQGGDGLPGLFSHKLRQAFDGASQARAHIEAFIDLLERTIRSLRRGEPLSEATQSALVDTSSDLLGVLTQITQTYELEARQLSKAQQAQRTRLNEEIQSVAREARVVAFNAQVSAYRAGPEGREFAVVAARMATITEEVEQLVKASMNSA
;
A
#
# COMPACT_ATOMS: atom_id res chain seq x y z
N MET A 1 2.01 -6.96 -22.98
CA MET A 1 1.38 -6.20 -21.87
C MET A 1 2.51 -5.71 -21.00
N ALA A 2 2.82 -4.41 -21.09
CA ALA A 2 3.96 -3.82 -20.40
C ALA A 2 3.69 -3.82 -18.89
N SER A 3 4.53 -4.51 -18.13
CA SER A 3 4.61 -4.33 -16.68
C SER A 3 4.96 -2.87 -16.40
N ASP A 4 3.97 -2.14 -15.90
CA ASP A 4 4.14 -0.83 -15.28
C ASP A 4 5.26 -0.94 -14.24
N LYS A 5 6.41 -0.31 -14.52
CA LYS A 5 7.52 -0.23 -13.57
C LYS A 5 7.05 0.69 -12.44
N GLY A 6 6.52 0.03 -11.42
CA GLY A 6 5.86 0.55 -10.22
C GLY A 6 6.18 1.97 -9.84
N SER A 7 5.24 2.87 -10.11
CA SER A 7 5.04 4.02 -9.23
C SER A 7 4.85 3.49 -7.80
N ALA A 8 5.51 4.12 -6.83
CA ALA A 8 5.33 3.75 -5.43
C ALA A 8 3.83 3.86 -5.08
N PRO A 9 3.24 2.87 -4.37
CA PRO A 9 1.82 2.91 -4.06
C PRO A 9 1.47 4.20 -3.31
N CYS A 10 0.36 4.83 -3.69
CA CYS A 10 -0.12 6.03 -2.99
C CYS A 10 -0.65 5.67 -1.59
N ALA A 11 -0.80 6.68 -0.73
CA ALA A 11 -1.24 6.48 0.67
C ALA A 11 -2.59 5.76 0.80
N ASP A 12 -3.54 6.03 -0.10
CA ASP A 12 -4.83 5.33 -0.14
C ASP A 12 -4.66 3.84 -0.48
N THR A 13 -3.84 3.53 -1.49
CA THR A 13 -3.52 2.14 -1.87
C THR A 13 -2.86 1.39 -0.71
N LEU A 14 -1.91 2.02 -0.02
CA LEU A 14 -1.25 1.42 1.16
C LEU A 14 -2.24 1.14 2.29
N SER A 15 -3.15 2.08 2.57
CA SER A 15 -4.20 1.92 3.59
C SER A 15 -5.15 0.78 3.23
N ARG A 16 -5.55 0.67 1.96
CA ARG A 16 -6.36 -0.44 1.45
C ARG A 16 -5.66 -1.80 1.63
N LEU A 17 -4.36 -1.89 1.34
CA LEU A 17 -3.58 -3.11 1.53
C LEU A 17 -3.47 -3.53 2.99
N ILE A 18 -3.22 -2.59 3.91
CA ILE A 18 -3.19 -2.86 5.36
C ILE A 18 -4.55 -3.38 5.83
N ASN A 19 -5.64 -2.74 5.40
CA ASN A 19 -6.99 -3.16 5.75
C ASN A 19 -7.32 -4.57 5.23
N LEU A 20 -6.91 -4.89 3.99
CA LEU A 20 -7.08 -6.24 3.42
C LEU A 20 -6.28 -7.29 4.20
N ALA A 21 -5.00 -7.01 4.49
CA ALA A 21 -4.14 -7.90 5.28
C ALA A 21 -4.73 -8.13 6.69
N GLY A 22 -5.16 -7.05 7.36
CA GLY A 22 -5.80 -7.12 8.66
C GLY A 22 -7.10 -7.94 8.64
N ARG A 23 -7.91 -7.80 7.59
CA ARG A 23 -9.14 -8.56 7.38
C ARG A 23 -8.90 -10.06 7.27
N GLN A 24 -7.76 -10.51 6.71
CA GLN A 24 -7.44 -11.94 6.61
C GLN A 24 -7.45 -12.64 7.97
N ARG A 25 -6.95 -11.99 9.03
CA ARG A 25 -6.95 -12.53 10.40
C ARG A 25 -8.35 -12.78 10.92
N MET A 26 -9.26 -11.82 10.68
CA MET A 26 -10.66 -11.95 11.10
C MET A 26 -11.35 -13.05 10.29
N LEU A 27 -11.13 -13.08 8.97
CA LEU A 27 -11.74 -14.08 8.09
C LEU A 27 -11.25 -15.50 8.40
N SER A 28 -9.97 -15.71 8.74
CA SER A 28 -9.46 -17.06 9.07
C SER A 28 -10.12 -17.63 10.34
N GLN A 29 -10.24 -16.82 11.39
CA GLN A 29 -10.93 -17.22 12.62
C GLN A 29 -12.43 -17.43 12.38
N ARG A 30 -13.04 -16.53 11.61
CA ARG A 30 -14.46 -16.61 11.23
C ARG A 30 -14.75 -17.89 10.44
N LEU A 31 -13.87 -18.29 9.51
CA LEU A 31 -13.98 -19.53 8.76
C LEU A 31 -14.01 -20.75 9.67
N THR A 32 -13.02 -20.86 10.56
CA THR A 32 -12.92 -21.97 11.52
C THR A 32 -14.18 -22.07 12.36
N LEU A 33 -14.68 -20.94 12.89
CA LEU A 33 -15.91 -20.90 13.66
C LEU A 33 -17.12 -21.43 12.87
N PHE A 34 -17.37 -20.93 11.66
CA PHE A 34 -18.54 -21.34 10.89
C PHE A 34 -18.47 -22.79 10.41
N VAL A 35 -17.28 -23.31 10.11
CA VAL A 35 -17.09 -24.73 9.78
C VAL A 35 -17.37 -25.63 10.99
N VAL A 36 -16.89 -25.26 12.18
CA VAL A 36 -17.18 -26.00 13.41
C VAL A 36 -18.67 -25.97 13.75
N LEU A 37 -19.33 -24.80 13.63
CA LEU A 37 -20.77 -24.69 13.84
C LEU A 37 -21.58 -25.52 12.84
N ALA A 38 -21.16 -25.56 11.57
CA ALA A 38 -21.79 -26.40 10.56
C ALA A 38 -21.63 -27.88 10.89
N GLY A 39 -20.44 -28.30 11.34
CA GLY A 39 -20.19 -29.66 11.84
C GLY A 39 -21.03 -30.05 13.07
N GLY A 40 -21.35 -29.07 13.92
CA GLY A 40 -22.25 -29.23 15.07
C GLY A 40 -23.75 -29.25 14.74
N GLY A 41 -24.12 -29.33 13.45
CA GLY A 41 -25.52 -29.45 13.01
C GLY A 41 -26.21 -28.13 12.64
N ARG A 42 -25.53 -26.98 12.74
CA ARG A 42 -26.08 -25.70 12.30
C ARG A 42 -25.86 -25.51 10.79
N THR A 43 -26.71 -26.14 9.99
CA THR A 43 -26.57 -26.19 8.51
C THR A 43 -26.48 -24.82 7.83
N SER A 44 -27.14 -23.78 8.35
CA SER A 44 -27.03 -22.40 7.83
C SER A 44 -25.64 -21.77 8.00
N ALA A 45 -24.79 -22.32 8.88
CA ALA A 45 -23.41 -21.89 9.03
C ALA A 45 -22.54 -22.28 7.81
N LEU A 46 -22.91 -23.32 7.07
CA LEU A 46 -22.14 -23.82 5.93
C LEU A 46 -22.11 -22.81 4.77
N SER A 47 -23.25 -22.22 4.42
CA SER A 47 -23.31 -21.19 3.37
C SER A 47 -22.49 -19.96 3.75
N THR A 48 -22.51 -19.59 5.04
CA THR A 48 -21.68 -18.49 5.54
C THR A 48 -20.19 -18.83 5.46
N ALA A 49 -19.80 -20.07 5.77
CA ALA A 49 -18.41 -20.51 5.63
C ALA A 49 -17.94 -20.43 4.17
N GLU A 50 -18.76 -20.85 3.20
CA GLU A 50 -18.45 -20.76 1.77
C GLU A 50 -18.25 -19.30 1.30
N GLU A 51 -19.14 -18.39 1.71
CA GLU A 51 -19.02 -16.96 1.40
C GLU A 51 -17.74 -16.35 1.98
N VAL A 52 -17.46 -16.64 3.25
CA VAL A 52 -16.25 -16.12 3.93
C VAL A 52 -14.99 -16.71 3.29
N LEU A 53 -15.02 -17.96 2.82
CA LEU A 53 -13.88 -18.60 2.14
C LEU A 53 -13.58 -17.90 0.83
N ASN A 54 -14.62 -17.60 0.04
CA ASN A 54 -14.48 -16.85 -1.19
C ASN A 54 -13.88 -15.45 -0.96
N GLN A 55 -14.34 -14.75 0.08
CA GLN A 55 -13.77 -13.44 0.47
C GLN A 55 -12.32 -13.54 0.93
N PHE A 56 -11.96 -14.60 1.66
CA PHE A 56 -10.59 -14.86 2.09
C PHE A 56 -9.68 -15.08 0.89
N ARG A 57 -10.06 -15.97 -0.04
CA ARG A 57 -9.29 -16.25 -1.25
C ARG A 57 -9.12 -15.03 -2.16
N SER A 58 -10.20 -14.30 -2.43
CA SER A 58 -10.13 -13.11 -3.29
C SER A 58 -9.22 -12.04 -2.69
N SER A 59 -9.33 -11.81 -1.38
CA SER A 59 -8.47 -10.86 -0.68
C SER A 59 -7.00 -11.32 -0.66
N HIS A 60 -6.73 -12.61 -0.45
CA HIS A 60 -5.38 -13.17 -0.52
C HIS A 60 -4.77 -13.02 -1.92
N GLN A 61 -5.58 -13.24 -2.97
CA GLN A 61 -5.16 -13.05 -4.35
C GLN A 61 -4.82 -11.58 -4.63
N LEU A 62 -5.67 -10.64 -4.20
CA LEU A 62 -5.41 -9.21 -4.34
C LEU A 62 -4.13 -8.76 -3.63
N LEU A 63 -3.86 -9.32 -2.44
CA LEU A 63 -2.63 -9.02 -1.68
C LEU A 63 -1.38 -9.55 -2.38
N THR A 64 -1.45 -10.74 -2.98
CA THR A 64 -0.27 -11.43 -3.52
C THR A 64 -0.02 -11.15 -5.00
N GLN A 65 -1.07 -11.17 -5.82
CA GLN A 65 -0.99 -11.02 -7.27
C GLN A 65 -1.35 -9.60 -7.74
N GLY A 66 -2.03 -8.82 -6.89
CA GLY A 66 -2.58 -7.52 -7.28
C GLY A 66 -3.92 -7.64 -8.01
N GLY A 67 -4.38 -6.53 -8.60
CA GLY A 67 -5.72 -6.40 -9.20
C GLY A 67 -6.50 -5.24 -8.59
N ASP A 68 -7.54 -4.74 -9.28
CA ASP A 68 -8.38 -3.64 -8.80
C ASP A 68 -7.62 -2.38 -8.32
N GLY A 69 -6.54 -2.05 -9.05
CA GLY A 69 -5.63 -0.94 -8.72
C GLY A 69 -4.62 -1.23 -7.60
N LEU A 70 -4.57 -2.46 -7.10
CA LEU A 70 -3.60 -2.91 -6.10
C LEU A 70 -2.35 -3.52 -6.76
N PRO A 71 -1.15 -3.22 -6.26
CA PRO A 71 0.12 -3.62 -6.87
C PRO A 71 0.56 -5.05 -6.51
N GLY A 72 -0.20 -5.78 -5.70
CA GLY A 72 0.23 -7.06 -5.13
C GLY A 72 1.44 -6.90 -4.20
N LEU A 73 2.38 -7.85 -4.24
CA LEU A 73 3.62 -7.81 -3.45
C LEU A 73 4.62 -6.79 -4.02
N PHE A 74 4.42 -5.52 -3.67
CA PHE A 74 5.20 -4.41 -4.23
C PHE A 74 6.64 -4.33 -3.71
N SER A 75 6.98 -4.93 -2.56
CA SER A 75 8.33 -4.86 -1.99
C SER A 75 8.98 -6.22 -1.76
N HIS A 76 10.31 -6.23 -1.69
CA HIS A 76 11.08 -7.45 -1.43
C HIS A 76 10.78 -8.04 -0.04
N LYS A 77 10.60 -7.19 0.98
CA LYS A 77 10.23 -7.65 2.32
C LYS A 77 8.85 -8.29 2.35
N LEU A 78 7.89 -7.76 1.59
CA LEU A 78 6.58 -8.41 1.44
C LEU A 78 6.71 -9.77 0.76
N ARG A 79 7.50 -9.87 -0.32
CA ARG A 79 7.80 -11.18 -0.95
C ARG A 79 8.44 -12.15 0.05
N GLN A 80 9.40 -11.71 0.84
CA GLN A 80 10.00 -12.54 1.90
C GLN A 80 9.01 -12.90 3.02
N ALA A 81 8.05 -12.05 3.36
CA ALA A 81 7.03 -12.37 4.35
C ALA A 81 6.09 -13.49 3.88
N PHE A 82 5.87 -13.61 2.57
CA PHE A 82 5.05 -14.68 1.98
C PHE A 82 5.86 -15.96 1.64
N ASP A 83 7.03 -15.79 1.03
CA ASP A 83 7.80 -16.89 0.41
C ASP A 83 9.10 -17.22 1.18
N GLY A 84 9.38 -16.53 2.29
CA GLY A 84 10.58 -16.72 3.11
C GLY A 84 10.41 -17.78 4.21
N ALA A 85 11.16 -17.64 5.31
CA ALA A 85 11.23 -18.62 6.39
C ALA A 85 9.90 -18.89 7.10
N SER A 86 8.98 -17.90 7.10
CA SER A 86 7.62 -18.06 7.63
C SER A 86 6.74 -18.97 6.77
N GLN A 87 7.15 -19.26 5.53
CA GLN A 87 6.39 -20.04 4.55
C GLN A 87 4.91 -19.65 4.48
N ALA A 88 4.60 -18.36 4.66
CA ALA A 88 3.23 -17.94 4.92
C ALA A 88 2.26 -18.31 3.79
N ARG A 89 2.74 -18.31 2.54
CA ARG A 89 1.97 -18.83 1.40
C ARG A 89 1.56 -20.29 1.60
N ALA A 90 2.49 -21.16 2.00
CA ALA A 90 2.20 -22.57 2.21
C ALA A 90 1.20 -22.79 3.35
N HIS A 91 1.32 -22.04 4.45
CA HIS A 91 0.35 -22.09 5.55
C HIS A 91 -1.05 -21.64 5.12
N ILE A 92 -1.15 -20.57 4.33
CA ILE A 92 -2.43 -20.06 3.82
C ILE A 92 -3.08 -21.07 2.87
N GLU A 93 -2.32 -21.63 1.92
CA GLU A 93 -2.85 -22.63 0.97
C GLU A 93 -3.25 -23.93 1.67
N ALA A 94 -2.45 -24.41 2.64
CA ALA A 94 -2.81 -25.59 3.42
C ALA A 94 -4.10 -25.41 4.22
N PHE A 95 -4.31 -24.21 4.79
CA PHE A 95 -5.55 -23.88 5.48
C PHE A 95 -6.76 -23.82 4.53
N ILE A 96 -6.60 -23.21 3.35
CA ILE A 96 -7.63 -23.16 2.31
C ILE A 96 -8.01 -24.59 1.89
N ASP A 97 -7.03 -25.45 1.62
CA ASP A 97 -7.24 -26.84 1.23
C ASP A 97 -7.99 -27.63 2.31
N LEU A 98 -7.62 -27.47 3.58
CA LEU A 98 -8.28 -28.12 4.71
C LEU A 98 -9.75 -27.67 4.82
N LEU A 99 -10.00 -26.37 4.69
CA LEU A 99 -11.36 -25.81 4.71
C LEU A 99 -12.20 -26.30 3.53
N GLU A 100 -11.67 -26.28 2.31
CA GLU A 100 -12.39 -26.74 1.12
C GLU A 100 -12.78 -28.23 1.23
N ARG A 101 -11.86 -29.07 1.70
CA ARG A 101 -12.13 -30.50 1.93
C ARG A 101 -13.22 -30.68 2.99
N THR A 102 -13.14 -29.93 4.08
CA THR A 102 -14.11 -30.02 5.18
C THR A 102 -15.50 -29.53 4.75
N ILE A 103 -15.59 -28.37 4.11
CA ILE A 103 -16.85 -27.82 3.57
C ILE A 103 -17.48 -28.80 2.59
N ARG A 104 -16.68 -29.41 1.69
CA ARG A 104 -17.16 -30.40 0.73
C ARG A 104 -17.71 -31.66 1.41
N SER A 105 -17.05 -32.13 2.48
CA SER A 105 -17.49 -33.26 3.31
C SER A 105 -18.82 -32.96 4.02
N LEU A 106 -18.90 -31.81 4.69
CA LEU A 106 -20.12 -31.33 5.36
C LEU A 106 -21.29 -31.17 4.39
N ARG A 107 -21.04 -30.68 3.17
CA ARG A 107 -22.05 -30.55 2.12
C ARG A 107 -22.60 -31.90 1.67
N ARG A 108 -21.81 -32.98 1.76
CA ARG A 108 -22.28 -34.36 1.51
C ARG A 108 -23.03 -34.98 2.69
N GLY A 109 -23.17 -34.24 3.80
CA GLY A 109 -23.80 -34.73 5.03
C GLY A 109 -22.88 -35.62 5.86
N GLU A 110 -21.59 -35.64 5.57
CA GLU A 110 -20.62 -36.36 6.39
C GLU A 110 -20.37 -35.60 7.71
N PRO A 111 -20.31 -36.28 8.87
CA PRO A 111 -20.05 -35.63 10.14
C PRO A 111 -18.62 -35.10 10.20
N LEU A 112 -18.43 -33.95 10.86
CA LEU A 112 -17.10 -33.44 11.17
C LEU A 112 -16.42 -34.37 12.18
N SER A 113 -15.30 -34.97 11.81
CA SER A 113 -14.53 -35.79 12.73
C SER A 113 -13.78 -34.93 13.75
N GLU A 114 -13.56 -35.47 14.96
CA GLU A 114 -12.78 -34.81 16.01
C GLU A 114 -11.35 -34.48 15.54
N ALA A 115 -10.73 -35.39 14.78
CA ALA A 115 -9.40 -35.18 14.21
C ALA A 115 -9.36 -34.00 13.23
N THR A 116 -10.35 -33.88 12.33
CA THR A 116 -10.44 -32.74 11.40
C THR A 116 -10.74 -31.45 12.15
N GLN A 117 -11.59 -31.51 13.18
CA GLN A 117 -11.89 -30.35 14.02
C GLN A 117 -10.65 -29.84 14.77
N SER A 118 -9.85 -30.73 15.37
CA SER A 118 -8.57 -30.34 16.01
C SER A 118 -7.63 -29.73 14.99
N ALA A 119 -7.43 -30.39 13.84
CA ALA A 119 -6.56 -29.89 12.78
C ALA A 119 -6.96 -28.49 12.29
N LEU A 120 -8.26 -28.19 12.20
CA LEU A 120 -8.76 -26.85 11.84
C LEU A 120 -8.40 -25.80 12.89
N VAL A 121 -8.59 -26.11 14.17
CA VAL A 121 -8.26 -25.19 15.28
C VAL A 121 -6.76 -24.93 15.35
N ASP A 122 -5.96 -25.98 15.24
CA ASP A 122 -4.49 -25.90 15.29
C ASP A 122 -3.96 -25.08 14.10
N THR A 123 -4.37 -25.44 12.88
CA THR A 123 -3.96 -24.72 11.66
C THR A 123 -4.41 -23.26 11.67
N SER A 124 -5.62 -22.97 12.17
CA SER A 124 -6.15 -21.60 12.29
C SER A 124 -5.37 -20.77 13.31
N SER A 125 -4.92 -21.39 14.41
CA SER A 125 -4.15 -20.73 15.46
C SER A 125 -2.75 -20.37 14.97
N ASP A 126 -2.07 -21.31 14.32
CA ASP A 126 -0.75 -21.08 13.70
C ASP A 126 -0.83 -20.01 12.61
N LEU A 127 -1.87 -20.09 11.77
CA LEU A 127 -2.08 -19.12 10.69
C LEU A 127 -2.32 -17.70 11.22
N LEU A 128 -2.95 -17.53 12.39
CA LEU A 128 -3.17 -16.21 12.99
C LEU A 128 -1.86 -15.47 13.26
N GLY A 129 -0.85 -16.19 13.77
CA GLY A 129 0.49 -15.64 13.99
C GLY A 129 1.11 -15.16 12.68
N VAL A 130 1.06 -16.02 11.66
CA VAL A 130 1.57 -15.73 10.31
C VAL A 130 0.88 -14.50 9.67
N LEU A 131 -0.45 -14.44 9.72
CA LEU A 131 -1.23 -13.31 9.18
C LEU A 131 -0.99 -12.01 9.96
N THR A 132 -0.71 -12.10 11.26
CA THR A 132 -0.31 -10.95 12.08
C THR A 132 1.05 -10.41 11.62
N GLN A 133 2.02 -11.29 11.37
CA GLN A 133 3.33 -10.90 10.86
C GLN A 133 3.23 -10.25 9.46
N ILE A 134 2.39 -10.79 8.57
CA ILE A 134 2.13 -10.20 7.25
C ILE A 134 1.56 -8.78 7.40
N THR A 135 0.55 -8.61 8.26
CA THR A 135 -0.10 -7.31 8.48
C THR A 135 0.90 -6.28 8.99
N GLN A 136 1.75 -6.65 9.96
CA GLN A 136 2.82 -5.80 10.47
C GLN A 136 3.83 -5.43 9.38
N THR A 137 4.16 -6.37 8.49
CA THR A 137 5.07 -6.09 7.36
C THR A 137 4.48 -5.05 6.41
N TYR A 138 3.18 -5.14 6.09
CA TYR A 138 2.48 -4.11 5.32
C TYR A 138 2.51 -2.74 6.01
N GLU A 139 2.24 -2.68 7.32
CA GLU A 139 2.29 -1.43 8.08
C GLU A 139 3.69 -0.79 8.09
N LEU A 140 4.73 -1.60 8.27
CA LEU A 140 6.12 -1.13 8.25
C LEU A 140 6.50 -0.56 6.89
N GLU A 141 6.18 -1.29 5.81
CA GLU A 141 6.47 -0.84 4.44
C GLU A 141 5.70 0.43 4.08
N ALA A 142 4.43 0.52 4.48
CA ALA A 142 3.62 1.72 4.26
C ALA A 142 4.19 2.94 5.01
N ARG A 143 4.60 2.77 6.26
CA ARG A 143 5.25 3.83 7.04
C ARG A 143 6.58 4.25 6.42
N GLN A 144 7.37 3.31 5.91
CA GLN A 144 8.65 3.62 5.25
C GLN A 144 8.45 4.38 3.94
N LEU A 145 7.51 3.95 3.11
CA LEU A 145 7.17 4.63 1.86
C LEU A 145 6.62 6.03 2.11
N SER A 146 5.70 6.18 3.07
CA SER A 146 5.15 7.49 3.44
C SER A 146 6.25 8.46 3.91
N LYS A 147 7.17 8.00 4.78
CA LYS A 147 8.31 8.80 5.22
C LYS A 147 9.24 9.18 4.06
N ALA A 148 9.55 8.24 3.17
CA ALA A 148 10.40 8.49 2.01
C ALA A 148 9.76 9.50 1.04
N GLN A 149 8.45 9.37 0.78
CA GLN A 149 7.69 10.31 -0.04
C GLN A 149 7.68 11.71 0.58
N GLN A 150 7.48 11.82 1.90
CA GLN A 150 7.51 13.11 2.58
C GLN A 150 8.90 13.76 2.53
N ALA A 151 9.95 12.99 2.81
CA ALA A 151 11.33 13.49 2.72
C ALA A 151 11.67 13.96 1.28
N GLN A 152 11.23 13.21 0.28
CA GLN A 152 11.42 13.59 -1.12
C GLN A 152 10.67 14.88 -1.48
N ARG A 153 9.44 15.05 -0.99
CA ARG A 153 8.67 16.30 -1.19
C ARG A 153 9.37 17.49 -0.55
N THR A 154 9.84 17.35 0.69
CA THR A 154 10.59 18.41 1.37
C THR A 154 11.86 18.79 0.60
N ARG A 155 12.64 17.80 0.17
CA ARG A 155 13.86 18.03 -0.62
C ARG A 155 13.58 18.74 -1.93
N LEU A 156 12.56 18.33 -2.68
CA LEU A 156 12.18 18.99 -3.94
C LEU A 156 11.78 20.45 -3.70
N ASN A 157 11.05 20.74 -2.63
CA ASN A 157 10.69 22.11 -2.27
C ASN A 157 11.93 22.96 -1.92
N GLU A 158 12.89 22.42 -1.18
CA GLU A 158 14.16 23.09 -0.88
C GLU A 158 14.98 23.37 -2.16
N GLU A 159 15.04 22.41 -3.08
CA GLU A 159 15.71 22.56 -4.37
C GLU A 159 15.04 23.66 -5.22
N ILE A 160 13.70 23.69 -5.29
CA ILE A 160 12.96 24.76 -6.00
C ILE A 160 13.24 26.13 -5.37
N GLN A 161 13.27 26.24 -4.03
CA GLN A 161 13.60 27.50 -3.36
C GLN A 161 15.04 27.96 -3.66
N SER A 162 15.98 27.03 -3.71
CA SER A 162 17.37 27.33 -4.05
C SER A 162 17.48 27.86 -5.49
N VAL A 163 16.87 27.18 -6.45
CA VAL A 163 16.86 27.59 -7.86
C VAL A 163 16.17 28.94 -8.04
N ALA A 164 15.03 29.17 -7.36
CA ALA A 164 14.33 30.45 -7.43
C ALA A 164 15.19 31.61 -6.87
N ARG A 165 15.92 31.37 -5.76
CA ARG A 165 16.85 32.36 -5.19
C ARG A 165 18.01 32.68 -6.12
N GLU A 166 18.61 31.67 -6.74
CA GLU A 166 19.70 31.85 -7.71
C GLU A 166 19.20 32.61 -8.95
N ALA A 167 18.04 32.23 -9.49
CA ALA A 167 17.41 32.92 -10.60
C ALA A 167 17.08 34.39 -10.27
N ARG A 168 16.66 34.69 -9.04
CA ARG A 168 16.44 36.08 -8.59
C ARG A 168 17.74 36.89 -8.57
N VAL A 169 18.86 36.31 -8.11
CA VAL A 169 20.18 36.98 -8.16
C VAL A 169 20.59 37.26 -9.60
N VAL A 170 20.40 36.29 -10.51
CA VAL A 170 20.69 36.46 -11.95
C VAL A 170 19.82 37.55 -12.57
N ALA A 171 18.52 37.55 -12.28
CA ALA A 171 17.59 38.57 -12.76
C ALA A 171 17.98 39.97 -12.25
N PHE A 172 18.37 40.09 -10.98
CA PHE A 172 18.86 41.33 -10.41
C PHE A 172 20.15 41.81 -11.08
N ASN A 173 21.13 40.92 -11.29
CA ASN A 173 22.39 41.25 -11.98
C ASN A 173 22.16 41.69 -13.43
N ALA A 174 21.21 41.05 -14.12
CA ALA A 174 20.79 41.44 -15.46
C ALA A 174 20.14 42.84 -15.44
N GLN A 175 19.32 43.15 -14.43
CA GLN A 175 18.69 44.46 -14.27
C GLN A 175 19.71 45.58 -14.03
N VAL A 176 20.72 45.33 -13.19
CA VAL A 176 21.84 46.28 -12.97
C VAL A 176 22.64 46.50 -14.25
N SER A 177 22.92 45.43 -15.00
CA SER A 177 23.66 45.50 -16.26
C SER A 177 22.89 46.26 -17.33
N ALA A 178 21.58 46.01 -17.44
CA ALA A 178 20.68 46.72 -18.33
C ALA A 178 20.61 48.23 -18.00
N TYR A 179 20.56 48.58 -16.71
CA TYR A 179 20.63 49.97 -16.28
C TYR A 179 21.96 50.64 -16.66
N ARG A 180 23.09 49.94 -16.48
CA ARG A 180 24.43 50.44 -16.86
C ARG A 180 24.60 50.62 -18.38
N ALA A 181 23.95 49.80 -19.19
CA ALA A 181 23.98 49.90 -20.65
C ALA A 181 23.16 51.08 -21.20
N GLY A 182 22.37 51.77 -20.37
CA GLY A 182 21.61 52.95 -20.77
C GLY A 182 20.53 52.61 -21.83
N PRO A 183 20.43 53.37 -22.95
CA PRO A 183 19.38 53.17 -23.95
C PRO A 183 19.37 51.76 -24.56
N GLU A 184 20.54 51.18 -24.80
CA GLU A 184 20.73 49.85 -25.40
C GLU A 184 20.29 48.70 -24.46
N GLY A 185 20.12 48.98 -23.16
CA GLY A 185 19.72 47.99 -22.16
C GLY A 185 18.22 47.89 -21.89
N ARG A 186 17.37 48.74 -22.51
CA ARG A 186 15.94 48.85 -22.16
C ARG A 186 15.16 47.54 -22.30
N GLU A 187 15.36 46.81 -23.39
CA GLU A 187 14.65 45.54 -23.62
C GLU A 187 15.08 44.47 -22.61
N PHE A 188 16.38 44.40 -22.30
CA PHE A 188 16.91 43.50 -21.27
C PHE A 188 16.39 43.84 -19.87
N ALA A 189 16.18 45.12 -19.54
CA ALA A 189 15.61 45.53 -18.25
C ALA A 189 14.18 44.99 -18.06
N VAL A 190 13.37 44.99 -19.12
CA VAL A 190 11.98 44.47 -19.07
C VAL A 190 11.99 42.96 -18.85
N VAL A 191 12.83 42.22 -19.57
CA VAL A 191 12.95 40.76 -19.41
C VAL A 191 13.44 40.40 -18.01
N ALA A 192 14.47 41.08 -17.51
CA ALA A 192 15.01 40.88 -16.17
C ALA A 192 13.96 41.14 -15.08
N ALA A 193 13.17 42.21 -15.21
CA ALA A 193 12.08 42.50 -14.28
C ALA A 193 11.00 41.42 -14.28
N ARG A 194 10.59 40.92 -15.46
CA ARG A 194 9.61 39.81 -15.54
C ARG A 194 10.16 38.51 -14.94
N MET A 195 11.43 38.20 -15.14
CA MET A 195 12.06 37.04 -14.49
C MET A 195 12.05 37.18 -12.97
N ALA A 196 12.35 38.36 -12.43
CA ALA A 196 12.29 38.62 -10.98
C ALA A 196 10.89 38.38 -10.42
N THR A 197 9.83 38.86 -11.09
CA THR A 197 8.44 38.59 -10.71
C THR A 197 8.10 37.11 -10.73
N ILE A 198 8.47 36.38 -11.79
CA ILE A 198 8.23 34.93 -11.89
C ILE A 198 8.92 34.18 -10.74
N THR A 199 10.17 34.52 -10.42
CA THR A 199 10.88 33.88 -9.30
C THR A 199 10.21 34.14 -7.95
N GLU A 200 9.61 35.31 -7.76
CA GLU A 200 8.86 35.64 -6.55
C GLU A 200 7.55 34.87 -6.45
N GLU A 201 6.81 34.74 -7.55
CA GLU A 201 5.60 33.93 -7.65
C GLU A 201 5.89 32.44 -7.34
N VAL A 202 7.00 31.90 -7.86
CA VAL A 202 7.44 30.52 -7.59
C VAL A 202 7.75 30.33 -6.10
N GLU A 203 8.48 31.24 -5.46
CA GLU A 203 8.75 31.16 -4.01
C GLU A 203 7.46 31.20 -3.17
N GLN A 204 6.50 32.05 -3.55
CA GLN A 204 5.20 32.15 -2.86
C GLN A 204 4.39 30.86 -3.02
N LEU A 205 4.35 30.28 -4.22
CA LEU A 205 3.67 29.00 -4.49
C LEU A 205 4.27 27.86 -3.65
N VAL A 206 5.60 27.76 -3.57
CA VAL A 206 6.25 26.74 -2.73
C VAL A 206 5.91 26.95 -1.27
N LYS A 207 5.99 28.19 -0.75
CA LYS A 207 5.60 28.49 0.64
C LYS A 207 4.13 28.14 0.94
N ALA A 208 3.22 28.48 0.03
CA ALA A 208 1.81 28.14 0.17
C ALA A 208 1.58 26.61 0.20
N SER A 209 2.31 25.86 -0.65
CA SER A 209 2.23 24.39 -0.67
C SER A 209 2.75 23.75 0.62
N MET A 210 3.74 24.35 1.28
CA MET A 210 4.26 23.87 2.57
C MET A 210 3.31 24.14 3.74
N ASN A 211 2.56 25.24 3.70
CA ASN A 211 1.61 25.61 4.76
C ASN A 211 0.27 24.86 4.66
N SER A 212 0.01 24.23 3.51
CA SER A 212 -1.24 23.51 3.20
C SER A 212 -1.12 21.98 3.36
N ALA A 213 0.04 21.49 3.79
CA ALA A 213 0.37 20.07 3.97
C ALA A 213 0.50 19.72 5.45
#